data_AF-A0A0A2JBV3-F1
#
_entry.id   AF-A0A0A2JBV3-F1
#
_cell.length_a   1.000
_cell.length_b   1.000
_cell.length_c   1.000
_cell.angle_alpha   90.00
_cell.angle_beta   90.00
_cell.angle_gamma   90.00
#
_symmetry.space_group_name_H-M   'P 1'
#
loop_
_entity.id
_entity.type
_entity.pdbx_description
1 polymer ?
#
loop_
_entity_poly.entity_id
_entity_poly.type
_entity_poly.pdbx_seq_one_letter_code
_entity_poly.pdbx_strand_id
1 'polypeptide(L)'
;MDKEFLSSVIVQNQDALAGIAEFLRILAGICWTLNYFSMLYTSWKDKLPSTGIFPICCDIAWEFTYAFVYPSASAHWQGGVRVWFLVHCIVIVFITRYAHNEWGYLPFVQRNIYFVYGAVILGFAAAQLSFAAEVGPELGFFYGGVLCQTLASLGPICQILSRNSTRGASIMTWGLRAIATFGGFIKLTIYYLLGNAAGPWFESPMCKCYIGLTLFMDFMYPIIYYSIRRQEKAKAVAAAKKSK
;
A
#
# COMPACT_ATOMS: atom_id res chain seq x y z
N MET A 1 -4.24 -33.84 -1.13
CA MET A 1 -5.62 -33.32 -1.12
C MET A 1 -6.16 -33.52 -2.52
N ASP A 2 -7.23 -34.30 -2.64
CA ASP A 2 -7.74 -34.74 -3.93
C ASP A 2 -8.38 -33.58 -4.70
N LYS A 3 -8.04 -33.42 -5.98
CA LYS A 3 -8.55 -32.31 -6.81
C LYS A 3 -10.05 -32.42 -7.01
N GLU A 4 -10.58 -33.64 -7.09
CA GLU A 4 -12.02 -33.89 -7.24
C GLU A 4 -12.80 -33.50 -5.99
N PHE A 5 -12.24 -33.78 -4.81
CA PHE A 5 -12.83 -33.35 -3.54
C PHE A 5 -12.86 -31.82 -3.40
N LEU A 6 -11.78 -31.13 -3.76
CA LEU A 6 -11.77 -29.67 -3.74
C LEU A 6 -12.78 -29.07 -4.72
N SER A 7 -12.85 -29.62 -5.94
CA SER A 7 -13.79 -29.15 -6.95
C SER A 7 -15.24 -29.30 -6.49
N SER A 8 -15.60 -30.43 -5.86
CA SER A 8 -16.96 -30.65 -5.38
C SER A 8 -17.33 -29.70 -4.23
N VAL A 9 -16.39 -29.44 -3.31
CA VAL A 9 -16.58 -28.47 -2.22
C VAL A 9 -16.75 -27.04 -2.74
N ILE A 10 -15.97 -26.64 -3.76
CA ILE A 10 -16.06 -25.30 -4.36
C ILE A 10 -17.43 -25.11 -5.04
N VAL A 11 -17.86 -26.07 -5.86
CA VAL A 11 -19.15 -26.01 -6.56
C VAL A 11 -20.30 -25.92 -5.55
N GLN A 12 -20.25 -26.70 -4.48
CA GLN A 12 -21.30 -26.68 -3.44
C GLN A 12 -21.40 -25.34 -2.71
N ASN A 13 -20.30 -24.59 -2.60
CA ASN A 13 -20.23 -23.34 -1.83
C ASN A 13 -20.02 -22.10 -2.70
N GLN A 14 -20.28 -22.19 -4.00
CA GLN A 14 -19.96 -21.15 -4.98
C GLN A 14 -20.57 -19.77 -4.62
N ASP A 15 -21.86 -19.73 -4.28
CA ASP A 15 -22.55 -18.48 -3.92
C ASP A 15 -22.02 -17.87 -2.62
N ALA A 16 -21.73 -18.71 -1.63
CA ALA A 16 -21.16 -18.26 -0.36
C ALA A 16 -19.76 -17.67 -0.56
N LEU A 17 -18.91 -18.32 -1.36
CA LEU A 17 -17.59 -17.84 -1.72
C LEU A 17 -17.67 -16.50 -2.49
N ALA A 18 -18.57 -16.39 -3.46
CA ALA A 18 -18.79 -15.14 -4.18
C ALA A 18 -19.25 -14.01 -3.25
N GLY A 19 -20.16 -14.28 -2.32
CA GLY A 19 -20.60 -13.33 -1.30
C GLY A 19 -19.47 -12.85 -0.39
N ILE A 20 -18.60 -13.75 0.05
CA ILE A 20 -17.39 -13.41 0.83
C ILE A 20 -16.46 -12.51 0.01
N ALA A 21 -16.22 -12.82 -1.26
CA ALA A 21 -15.35 -12.02 -2.12
C ALA A 21 -15.88 -10.59 -2.30
N GLU A 22 -17.19 -10.41 -2.49
CA GLU A 22 -17.80 -9.08 -2.59
C GLU A 22 -17.74 -8.31 -1.27
N PHE A 23 -17.99 -8.97 -0.14
CA PHE A 23 -17.83 -8.37 1.18
C PHE A 23 -16.39 -7.87 1.39
N LEU A 24 -15.39 -8.70 1.07
CA LEU A 24 -13.98 -8.34 1.19
C LEU A 24 -13.61 -7.18 0.28
N ARG A 25 -14.19 -7.10 -0.92
CA ARG A 25 -14.00 -5.97 -1.84
C ARG A 25 -14.50 -4.66 -1.24
N ILE A 26 -15.70 -4.66 -0.66
CA ILE A 26 -16.30 -3.47 -0.01
C ILE A 26 -15.48 -3.08 1.22
N LEU A 27 -15.14 -4.06 2.07
CA LEU A 27 -14.32 -3.85 3.26
C LEU A 27 -12.96 -3.22 2.89
N ALA A 28 -12.30 -3.73 1.86
CA ALA A 28 -11.05 -3.16 1.37
C ALA A 28 -11.22 -1.70 0.94
N GLY A 29 -12.28 -1.35 0.21
CA GLY A 29 -12.57 0.04 -0.17
C GLY A 29 -12.76 0.99 1.02
N ILE A 30 -13.48 0.54 2.05
CA ILE A 30 -13.67 1.29 3.30
C ILE A 30 -12.34 1.45 4.03
N CYS A 31 -11.60 0.35 4.20
CA CYS A 31 -10.32 0.35 4.90
C CYS A 31 -9.28 1.25 4.22
N TRP A 32 -9.16 1.21 2.89
CA TRP A 32 -8.30 2.13 2.14
C TRP A 32 -8.70 3.59 2.33
N THR A 33 -10.00 3.88 2.29
CA THR A 33 -10.51 5.23 2.52
C THR A 33 -10.16 5.75 3.91
N LEU A 34 -10.43 4.95 4.95
CA LEU A 34 -10.08 5.28 6.33
C LEU A 34 -8.55 5.38 6.52
N ASN A 35 -7.79 4.57 5.80
CA ASN A 35 -6.33 4.62 5.81
C ASN A 35 -5.84 6.00 5.37
N TYR A 36 -6.40 6.57 4.29
CA TYR A 36 -6.04 7.93 3.84
C TYR A 36 -6.36 8.98 4.90
N PHE A 37 -7.54 8.94 5.52
CA PHE A 37 -7.85 9.86 6.63
C PHE A 37 -6.87 9.71 7.79
N SER A 38 -6.50 8.48 8.15
CA SER A 38 -5.49 8.23 9.18
C SER A 38 -4.12 8.77 8.77
N MET A 39 -3.73 8.66 7.50
CA MET A 39 -2.47 9.21 6.98
C MET A 39 -2.42 10.73 7.10
N LEU A 40 -3.52 11.41 6.76
CA LEU A 40 -3.66 12.87 6.91
C LEU A 40 -3.57 13.27 8.38
N TYR A 41 -4.32 12.59 9.25
CA TYR A 41 -4.32 12.85 10.68
C TYR A 41 -2.93 12.66 11.30
N THR A 42 -2.27 11.53 11.02
CA THR A 42 -0.91 11.26 11.52
C THR A 42 0.08 12.30 11.04
N SER A 43 0.01 12.71 9.77
CA SER A 43 0.93 13.73 9.25
C SER A 43 0.71 15.10 9.87
N TRP A 44 -0.55 15.49 10.05
CA TRP A 44 -0.92 16.75 10.69
C TRP A 44 -0.50 16.78 12.16
N LYS A 45 -0.71 15.68 12.89
CA LYS A 45 -0.40 15.57 14.32
C LYS A 45 1.11 15.62 14.58
N ASP A 46 1.88 14.81 13.84
CA ASP A 46 3.30 14.64 14.11
C ASP A 46 4.20 15.61 13.33
N LYS A 47 3.59 16.39 12.42
CA LYS A 47 4.26 17.33 11.51
C LYS A 47 5.36 16.67 10.68
N LEU A 48 5.13 15.41 10.31
CA LEU A 48 6.03 14.59 9.50
C LEU A 48 5.19 13.86 8.44
N PRO A 49 5.75 13.46 7.30
CA PRO A 49 5.01 12.66 6.35
C PRO A 49 4.72 11.28 6.96
N SER A 50 3.48 10.82 6.80
CA SER A 50 3.01 9.53 7.33
C SER A 50 3.49 8.30 6.56
N THR A 51 4.00 8.52 5.35
CA THR A 51 4.59 7.50 4.48
C THR A 51 5.82 8.06 3.78
N GLY A 52 6.69 7.17 3.32
CA GLY A 52 7.89 7.52 2.56
C GLY A 52 7.56 8.09 1.18
N ILE A 53 8.57 8.67 0.53
CA ILE A 53 8.45 9.27 -0.81
C ILE A 53 8.07 8.21 -1.86
N PHE A 54 8.73 7.05 -1.86
CA PHE A 54 8.63 6.09 -2.95
C PHE A 54 7.26 5.39 -3.02
N PRO A 55 6.65 4.91 -1.92
CA PRO A 55 5.34 4.26 -1.98
C PRO A 55 4.26 5.15 -2.59
N ILE A 56 4.11 6.37 -2.07
CA ILE A 56 3.06 7.29 -2.53
C ILE A 56 3.30 7.78 -3.97
N CYS A 57 4.56 7.95 -4.37
CA CYS A 57 4.89 8.34 -5.75
C CYS A 57 4.68 7.18 -6.74
N CYS A 58 4.93 5.94 -6.32
CA CYS A 58 4.63 4.77 -7.13
C CYS A 58 3.13 4.57 -7.29
N ASP A 59 2.34 4.73 -6.21
CA ASP A 59 0.88 4.61 -6.23
C ASP A 59 0.26 5.59 -7.23
N ILE A 60 0.57 6.89 -7.10
CA ILE A 60 -0.01 7.91 -7.98
C ILE A 60 0.41 7.74 -9.45
N ALA A 61 1.64 7.29 -9.70
CA ALA A 61 2.13 7.00 -11.04
C ALA A 61 1.43 5.79 -11.67
N TRP A 62 1.21 4.75 -10.88
CA TRP A 62 0.45 3.56 -11.28
C TRP A 62 -1.00 3.94 -11.61
N GLU A 63 -1.66 4.67 -10.71
CA GLU A 63 -3.04 5.09 -10.92
C GLU A 63 -3.18 5.97 -12.16
N PHE A 64 -2.27 6.93 -12.37
CA PHE A 64 -2.28 7.75 -13.57
C PHE A 64 -2.18 6.89 -14.84
N THR A 65 -1.19 5.99 -14.87
CA THR A 65 -0.90 5.13 -16.02
C THR A 65 -2.11 4.29 -16.40
N TYR A 66 -2.73 3.60 -15.44
CA TYR A 66 -3.79 2.65 -15.74
C TYR A 66 -5.21 3.22 -15.64
N ALA A 67 -5.39 4.45 -15.16
CA ALA A 67 -6.67 5.16 -15.21
C ALA A 67 -6.88 5.98 -16.48
N PHE A 68 -5.78 6.54 -17.04
CA PHE A 68 -5.85 7.53 -18.12
C PHE A 68 -5.09 7.13 -19.38
N VAL A 69 -3.93 6.47 -19.29
CA VAL A 69 -3.12 6.14 -20.47
C VAL A 69 -3.45 4.76 -21.03
N TYR A 70 -3.43 3.75 -20.16
CA TYR A 70 -3.72 2.36 -20.49
C TYR A 70 -4.90 1.84 -19.65
N PRO A 71 -6.14 2.29 -19.91
CA PRO A 71 -7.31 1.83 -19.19
C PRO A 71 -7.64 0.38 -19.58
N SER A 72 -6.98 -0.57 -18.90
CA SER A 72 -7.11 -2.01 -19.16
C SER A 72 -8.14 -2.69 -18.26
N ALA A 73 -8.57 -2.04 -17.17
CA ALA A 73 -9.55 -2.59 -16.26
C ALA A 73 -10.96 -2.46 -16.83
N SER A 74 -11.92 -3.26 -16.37
CA SER A 74 -13.34 -3.08 -16.72
C SER A 74 -13.84 -1.68 -16.33
N ALA A 75 -14.90 -1.18 -16.98
CA ALA A 75 -15.41 0.18 -16.78
C ALA A 75 -15.66 0.54 -15.29
N HIS A 76 -16.11 -0.41 -14.47
CA HIS A 76 -16.30 -0.20 -13.03
C HIS A 76 -14.97 -0.03 -12.27
N TRP A 77 -13.93 -0.79 -12.62
CA TRP A 77 -12.60 -0.65 -12.04
C TRP A 77 -11.94 0.65 -12.50
N GLN A 78 -12.12 1.07 -13.75
CA GLN A 78 -11.60 2.36 -14.24
C GLN A 78 -12.14 3.54 -13.45
N GLY A 79 -13.44 3.56 -13.15
CA GLY A 79 -14.06 4.58 -12.29
C GLY A 79 -13.45 4.60 -10.89
N GLY A 80 -13.26 3.43 -10.28
CA GLY A 80 -12.64 3.29 -8.96
C GLY A 80 -11.20 3.81 -8.91
N VAL A 81 -10.36 3.43 -9.88
CA VAL A 81 -8.95 3.87 -9.95
C VAL A 81 -8.86 5.40 -10.17
N ARG A 82 -9.75 5.99 -10.97
CA ARG A 82 -9.81 7.46 -11.13
C ARG A 82 -10.16 8.18 -9.83
N VAL A 83 -11.11 7.65 -9.07
CA VAL A 83 -11.46 8.22 -7.76
C VAL A 83 -10.27 8.10 -6.80
N TRP A 84 -9.59 6.94 -6.75
CA TRP A 84 -8.39 6.80 -5.93
C TRP A 84 -7.26 7.73 -6.35
N PHE A 85 -7.04 7.94 -7.66
CA PHE A 85 -6.11 8.94 -8.17
C PHE A 85 -6.35 10.34 -7.60
N LEU A 86 -7.61 10.79 -7.58
CA LEU A 86 -7.97 12.09 -7.01
C LEU A 86 -7.71 12.14 -5.50
N VAL A 87 -8.00 11.05 -4.78
CA VAL A 87 -7.72 10.95 -3.35
C VAL A 87 -6.21 10.98 -3.09
N HIS A 88 -5.39 10.26 -3.86
CA HIS A 88 -3.94 10.29 -3.74
C HIS A 88 -3.34 11.64 -4.08
N CYS A 89 -3.89 12.37 -5.06
CA CYS A 89 -3.52 13.77 -5.31
C CYS A 89 -3.68 14.64 -4.04
N ILE A 90 -4.79 14.46 -3.32
CA ILE A 90 -5.03 15.19 -2.06
C ILE A 90 -4.01 14.75 -0.99
N VAL A 91 -3.81 13.43 -0.83
CA VAL A 91 -2.89 12.88 0.17
C VAL A 91 -1.46 13.35 -0.08
N ILE A 92 -0.95 13.24 -1.32
CA ILE A 92 0.42 13.60 -1.65
C ILE A 92 0.67 15.09 -1.45
N VAL A 93 -0.25 15.96 -1.89
CA VAL A 93 -0.16 17.41 -1.66
C VAL A 93 -0.18 17.73 -0.17
N PHE A 94 -0.92 16.98 0.63
CA PHE A 94 -1.01 17.24 2.07
C PHE A 94 0.25 16.79 2.82
N ILE A 95 0.73 15.56 2.59
CA ILE A 95 1.87 15.01 3.33
C ILE A 95 3.19 15.69 2.94
N THR A 96 3.33 16.11 1.68
CA THR A 96 4.53 16.82 1.18
C THR A 96 4.75 18.16 1.89
N ARG A 97 3.68 18.82 2.35
CA ARG A 97 3.77 20.03 3.18
C ARG A 97 4.59 19.81 4.45
N TYR A 98 4.60 18.59 5.00
CA TYR A 98 5.35 18.25 6.21
C TYR A 98 6.65 17.49 5.91
N ALA A 99 6.90 17.11 4.65
CA ALA A 99 8.06 16.30 4.28
C ALA A 99 9.39 17.00 4.58
N HIS A 100 9.47 18.33 4.45
CA HIS A 100 10.69 19.10 4.77
C HIS A 100 11.17 18.92 6.23
N ASN A 101 10.29 18.56 7.16
CA ASN A 101 10.66 18.34 8.57
C ASN A 101 11.46 17.05 8.79
N GLU A 102 11.43 16.12 7.82
CA GLU A 102 12.18 14.87 7.89
C GLU A 102 13.64 15.02 7.41
N TRP A 103 13.89 15.97 6.51
CA TRP A 103 15.16 16.06 5.78
C TRP A 103 16.15 17.09 6.36
N GLY A 104 16.05 17.42 7.65
CA GLY A 104 16.92 18.43 8.28
C GLY A 104 18.43 18.11 8.22
N TYR A 105 18.78 16.83 8.04
CA TYR A 105 20.16 16.37 7.86
C TYR A 105 20.66 16.46 6.41
N LEU A 106 19.78 16.70 5.43
CA LEU A 106 20.10 16.89 4.01
C LEU A 106 19.44 18.17 3.46
N PRO A 107 20.07 19.35 3.64
CA PRO A 107 19.50 20.65 3.28
C PRO A 107 19.09 20.76 1.80
N PHE A 108 19.81 20.09 0.90
CA PHE A 108 19.48 20.05 -0.53
C PHE A 108 18.11 19.41 -0.78
N VAL A 109 17.84 18.25 -0.17
CA VAL A 109 16.56 17.54 -0.31
C VAL A 109 15.45 18.34 0.36
N GLN A 110 15.71 18.86 1.56
CA GLN A 110 14.74 19.64 2.32
C GLN A 110 14.21 20.86 1.54
N ARG A 111 15.09 21.62 0.88
CA ARG A 111 14.71 22.82 0.11
C ARG A 111 14.01 22.49 -1.21
N ASN A 112 14.29 21.32 -1.78
CA ASN A 112 13.78 20.91 -3.09
C ASN A 112 12.75 19.77 -2.98
N ILE A 113 12.07 19.64 -1.84
CA ILE A 113 11.26 18.45 -1.54
C ILE A 113 10.14 18.21 -2.57
N TYR A 114 9.49 19.27 -3.05
CA TYR A 114 8.46 19.16 -4.10
C TYR A 114 9.04 18.68 -5.43
N PHE A 115 10.25 19.14 -5.78
CA PHE A 115 10.95 18.69 -6.98
C PHE A 115 11.36 17.21 -6.86
N VAL A 116 11.80 16.79 -5.68
CA VAL A 116 12.14 15.37 -5.42
C VAL A 116 10.91 14.49 -5.60
N TYR A 117 9.76 14.85 -5.01
CA TYR A 117 8.51 14.12 -5.22
C TYR A 117 8.12 14.10 -6.70
N GLY A 118 8.15 15.25 -7.39
CA GLY A 118 7.83 15.33 -8.82
C GLY A 118 8.74 14.44 -9.68
N ALA A 119 10.05 14.47 -9.44
CA ALA A 119 11.03 13.64 -10.14
C ALA A 119 10.80 12.14 -9.91
N VAL A 120 10.49 11.74 -8.67
CA VAL A 120 10.21 10.34 -8.33
C VAL A 120 8.89 9.88 -8.96
N ILE A 121 7.83 10.71 -8.98
CA ILE A 121 6.57 10.42 -9.68
C ILE A 121 6.82 10.21 -11.17
N LEU A 122 7.56 11.12 -11.82
CA LEU A 122 7.88 11.01 -13.24
C LEU A 122 8.71 9.75 -13.54
N GLY A 123 9.67 9.41 -12.67
CA GLY A 123 10.45 8.19 -12.78
C GLY A 123 9.60 6.93 -12.71
N PHE A 124 8.70 6.84 -11.71
CA PHE A 124 7.76 5.72 -11.62
C PHE A 124 6.75 5.70 -12.76
N ALA A 125 6.26 6.85 -13.22
CA ALA A 125 5.33 6.91 -14.35
C ALA A 125 6.00 6.40 -15.63
N ALA A 126 7.24 6.83 -15.91
CA ALA A 126 8.02 6.31 -17.03
C ALA A 126 8.25 4.80 -16.91
N ALA A 127 8.56 4.29 -15.72
CA ALA A 127 8.74 2.86 -15.48
C ALA A 127 7.43 2.07 -15.69
N GLN A 128 6.31 2.54 -15.16
CA GLN A 128 4.99 1.91 -15.32
C GLN A 128 4.55 1.91 -16.79
N LEU A 129 4.74 3.03 -17.50
CA LEU A 129 4.43 3.14 -18.93
C LEU A 129 5.28 2.22 -19.78
N SER A 130 6.60 2.19 -19.54
CA SER A 130 7.52 1.33 -20.29
C SER A 130 7.23 -0.14 -20.03
N PHE A 131 6.92 -0.50 -18.78
CA PHE A 131 6.56 -1.86 -18.42
C PHE A 131 5.23 -2.28 -19.05
N ALA A 132 4.20 -1.43 -19.00
CA ALA A 132 2.92 -1.69 -19.66
C ALA A 132 3.06 -1.84 -21.19
N ALA A 133 3.96 -1.09 -21.81
CA ALA A 133 4.27 -1.23 -23.23
C ALA A 133 4.95 -2.56 -23.56
N GLU A 134 5.81 -3.06 -22.67
CA GLU A 134 6.55 -4.32 -22.85
C GLU A 134 5.67 -5.55 -22.61
N VAL A 135 4.96 -5.61 -21.48
CA VAL A 135 4.21 -6.81 -21.06
C VAL A 135 2.71 -6.74 -21.39
N GLY A 136 2.26 -5.61 -21.91
CA GLY A 136 0.85 -5.32 -22.17
C GLY A 136 0.15 -4.64 -20.98
N PRO A 137 -0.89 -3.81 -21.24
CA PRO A 137 -1.63 -3.06 -20.22
C PRO A 137 -2.20 -3.88 -19.06
N GLU A 138 -2.73 -5.07 -19.34
CA GLU A 138 -3.40 -5.90 -18.33
C GLU A 138 -2.41 -6.46 -17.32
N LEU A 139 -1.32 -7.08 -17.81
CA LEU A 139 -0.25 -7.58 -16.95
C LEU A 139 0.46 -6.42 -16.22
N GLY A 140 0.70 -5.31 -16.93
CA GLY A 140 1.25 -4.09 -16.34
C GLY A 140 0.41 -3.60 -15.15
N PHE A 141 -0.92 -3.53 -15.31
CA PHE A 141 -1.83 -3.10 -14.25
C PHE A 141 -1.63 -3.93 -12.98
N PHE A 142 -1.64 -5.26 -13.10
CA PHE A 142 -1.54 -6.14 -11.95
C PHE A 142 -0.17 -6.13 -11.29
N TYR A 143 0.91 -6.32 -12.07
CA TYR A 143 2.28 -6.30 -11.52
C TYR A 143 2.65 -4.93 -10.95
N GLY A 144 2.23 -3.85 -11.62
CA GLY A 144 2.41 -2.50 -11.12
C GLY A 144 1.70 -2.29 -9.78
N GLY A 145 0.48 -2.80 -9.61
CA GLY A 145 -0.28 -2.68 -8.36
C GLY A 145 0.35 -3.47 -7.23
N VAL A 146 1.00 -4.59 -7.55
CA VAL A 146 1.75 -5.41 -6.59
C VAL A 146 3.04 -4.72 -6.15
N LEU A 147 3.73 -4.05 -7.07
CA LEU A 147 4.88 -3.21 -6.74
C LEU A 147 4.47 -2.08 -5.79
N CYS A 148 3.38 -1.37 -6.11
CA CYS A 148 2.76 -0.36 -5.25
C CYS A 148 2.50 -0.90 -3.85
N GLN A 149 1.78 -2.03 -3.76
CA GLN A 149 1.46 -2.67 -2.49
C GLN A 149 2.72 -3.09 -1.72
N THR A 150 3.73 -3.66 -2.38
CA THR A 150 4.99 -4.07 -1.76
C THR A 150 5.71 -2.86 -1.17
N LEU A 151 5.78 -1.75 -1.90
CA LEU A 151 6.36 -0.50 -1.41
C LEU A 151 5.53 0.09 -0.26
N ALA A 152 4.20 0.01 -0.31
CA ALA A 152 3.32 0.47 0.76
C ALA A 152 3.50 -0.33 2.06
N SER A 153 3.89 -1.60 1.99
CA SER A 153 4.24 -2.43 3.16
C SER A 153 5.68 -2.18 3.63
N LEU A 154 6.65 -2.04 2.72
CA LEU A 154 8.06 -1.81 3.04
C LEU A 154 8.33 -0.40 3.59
N GLY A 155 7.75 0.62 2.96
CA GLY A 155 8.02 2.03 3.24
C GLY A 155 7.85 2.40 4.72
N PRO A 156 6.71 2.06 5.36
CA PRO A 156 6.51 2.32 6.78
C PRO A 156 7.53 1.60 7.70
N ILE A 157 8.00 0.40 7.32
CA ILE A 157 9.07 -0.29 8.06
C ILE A 157 10.37 0.50 7.96
N CYS A 158 10.81 0.81 6.74
CA CYS A 158 12.01 1.60 6.51
C CYS A 158 11.94 2.93 7.25
N GLN A 159 10.80 3.62 7.19
CA GLN A 159 10.58 4.90 7.85
C GLN A 159 10.77 4.81 9.36
N ILE A 160 10.14 3.83 10.02
CA ILE A 160 10.28 3.66 11.48
C ILE A 160 11.73 3.31 11.85
N LEU A 161 12.38 2.43 11.09
CA LEU A 161 13.76 2.02 11.34
C LEU A 161 14.74 3.18 11.16
N SER A 162 14.62 3.93 10.06
CA SER A 162 15.48 5.08 9.76
C SER A 162 15.29 6.22 10.75
N ARG A 163 14.06 6.49 11.19
CA ARG A 163 13.79 7.52 12.20
C ARG A 163 14.14 7.06 13.63
N ASN A 164 14.21 5.74 13.84
CA ASN A 164 14.26 5.12 15.17
C ASN A 164 13.21 5.71 16.13
N SER A 165 12.02 5.96 15.60
CA SER A 165 10.91 6.58 16.33
C SER A 165 9.57 6.18 15.73
N THR A 166 8.54 6.15 16.58
CA THR A 166 7.16 5.95 16.12
C THR A 166 6.49 7.21 15.56
N ARG A 167 7.17 8.37 15.59
CA ARG A 167 6.64 9.63 15.05
C ARG A 167 6.42 9.56 13.53
N GLY A 168 5.24 10.01 13.11
CA GLY A 168 4.77 9.91 11.72
C GLY A 168 4.40 8.48 11.31
N ALA A 169 4.37 7.53 12.24
CA ALA A 169 3.88 6.18 12.00
C ALA A 169 2.59 5.94 12.80
N SER A 170 1.75 5.02 12.32
CA SER A 170 0.46 4.75 12.94
C SER A 170 0.09 3.27 12.80
N ILE A 171 -0.26 2.66 13.93
CA ILE A 171 -0.81 1.31 13.95
C ILE A 171 -2.21 1.26 13.31
N MET A 172 -2.96 2.36 13.35
CA MET A 172 -4.27 2.45 12.71
C MET A 172 -4.14 2.51 11.19
N THR A 173 -3.23 3.35 10.68
CA THR A 173 -2.89 3.41 9.25
C THR A 173 -2.47 2.04 8.75
N TRP A 174 -1.48 1.41 9.41
CA TRP A 174 -1.07 0.06 9.07
C TRP A 174 -2.23 -0.95 9.16
N GLY A 175 -3.02 -0.96 10.24
CA GLY A 175 -4.05 -1.97 10.45
C GLY A 175 -5.15 -1.90 9.37
N LEU A 176 -5.59 -0.69 9.02
CA LEU A 176 -6.54 -0.49 7.93
C LEU A 176 -5.98 -0.99 6.59
N ARG A 177 -4.74 -0.61 6.27
CA ARG A 177 -4.06 -1.07 5.05
C ARG A 177 -3.87 -2.59 5.03
N ALA A 178 -3.44 -3.18 6.14
CA ALA A 178 -3.24 -4.60 6.30
C ALA A 178 -4.55 -5.36 6.06
N ILE A 179 -5.64 -4.97 6.74
CA ILE A 179 -6.97 -5.59 6.53
C ILE A 179 -7.38 -5.54 5.06
N ALA A 180 -7.20 -4.39 4.39
CA ALA A 180 -7.51 -4.26 2.97
C ALA A 180 -6.63 -5.15 2.09
N THR A 181 -5.35 -5.29 2.43
CA THR A 181 -4.37 -6.12 1.71
C THR A 181 -4.67 -7.61 1.87
N PHE A 182 -4.84 -8.10 3.10
CA PHE A 182 -5.21 -9.48 3.39
C PHE A 182 -6.55 -9.83 2.75
N GLY A 183 -7.56 -8.98 2.91
CA GLY A 183 -8.87 -9.16 2.27
C GLY A 183 -8.79 -9.17 0.75
N GLY A 184 -7.96 -8.31 0.16
CA GLY A 184 -7.69 -8.26 -1.27
C GLY A 184 -7.10 -9.56 -1.81
N PHE A 185 -6.10 -10.13 -1.14
CA PHE A 185 -5.50 -11.40 -1.53
C PHE A 185 -6.43 -12.59 -1.32
N ILE A 186 -7.20 -12.64 -0.22
CA ILE A 186 -8.21 -13.69 -0.01
C ILE A 186 -9.27 -13.63 -1.12
N LYS A 187 -9.76 -12.43 -1.44
CA LYS A 187 -10.70 -12.22 -2.54
C LYS A 187 -10.14 -12.71 -3.88
N LEU A 188 -8.89 -12.37 -4.20
CA LEU A 188 -8.25 -12.83 -5.44
C LEU A 188 -8.14 -14.37 -5.49
N THR A 189 -7.76 -14.99 -4.38
CA THR A 189 -7.76 -16.47 -4.27
C THR A 189 -9.14 -17.05 -4.49
N ILE A 190 -10.19 -16.46 -3.91
CA ILE A 190 -11.57 -16.91 -4.13
C ILE A 190 -11.96 -16.80 -5.60
N TYR A 191 -11.72 -15.67 -6.24
CA TYR A 191 -12.00 -15.51 -7.67
C TYR A 191 -11.27 -16.54 -8.52
N TYR A 192 -10.00 -16.82 -8.21
CA TYR A 192 -9.23 -17.86 -8.88
C TYR A 192 -9.88 -19.25 -8.71
N LEU A 193 -10.28 -19.61 -7.48
CA LEU A 193 -10.93 -20.89 -7.19
C LEU A 193 -12.30 -21.03 -7.88
N LEU A 194 -13.03 -19.94 -8.06
CA LEU A 194 -14.33 -19.91 -8.75
C LEU A 194 -14.21 -19.89 -10.28
N GLY A 195 -13.00 -19.90 -10.84
CA GLY A 195 -12.78 -19.79 -12.29
C GLY A 195 -13.08 -18.39 -12.84
N ASN A 196 -13.25 -17.39 -11.96
CA ASN A 196 -13.34 -16.00 -12.36
C ASN A 196 -11.93 -15.47 -12.69
N ALA A 197 -11.84 -14.45 -13.54
CA ALA A 197 -10.58 -13.80 -13.82
C ALA A 197 -9.99 -13.14 -12.54
N ALA A 198 -9.04 -13.81 -11.89
CA ALA A 198 -8.22 -13.25 -10.80
C ALA A 198 -7.03 -12.42 -11.33
N GLY A 199 -7.01 -12.18 -12.64
CA GLY A 199 -5.92 -11.58 -13.40
C GLY A 199 -4.94 -12.64 -13.93
N PRO A 200 -4.38 -12.46 -15.14
CA PRO A 200 -3.51 -13.44 -15.82
C PRO A 200 -2.20 -13.75 -15.07
N TRP A 201 -1.88 -12.94 -14.05
CA TRP A 201 -0.64 -13.02 -13.28
C TRP A 201 -0.73 -13.88 -12.01
N PHE A 202 -1.92 -14.23 -11.52
CA PHE A 202 -2.08 -14.86 -10.19
C PHE A 202 -1.37 -16.23 -10.06
N GLU A 203 -1.31 -16.98 -11.16
CA GLU A 203 -0.61 -18.27 -11.18
C GLU A 203 0.92 -18.16 -11.25
N SER A 204 1.44 -16.98 -11.60
CA SER A 204 2.88 -16.74 -11.74
C SER A 204 3.63 -16.99 -10.43
N PRO A 205 4.77 -17.70 -10.44
CA PRO A 205 5.64 -17.81 -9.27
C PRO A 205 6.07 -16.45 -8.72
N MET A 206 6.25 -15.47 -9.61
CA MET A 206 6.61 -14.10 -9.24
C MET A 206 5.48 -13.43 -8.44
N CYS A 207 4.22 -13.61 -8.86
CA CYS A 207 3.04 -13.16 -8.10
C CYS A 207 3.06 -13.71 -6.67
N LYS A 208 3.17 -15.04 -6.55
CA LYS A 208 3.16 -15.75 -5.26
C LYS A 208 4.30 -15.27 -4.36
N CYS A 209 5.48 -15.03 -4.93
CA CYS A 209 6.62 -14.45 -4.22
C CYS A 209 6.32 -13.04 -3.69
N TYR A 210 5.78 -12.14 -4.50
CA TYR A 210 5.43 -10.78 -4.06
C TYR A 210 4.33 -10.73 -3.02
N ILE A 211 3.29 -11.58 -3.16
CA ILE A 211 2.25 -11.72 -2.13
C ILE A 211 2.91 -12.14 -0.82
N GLY A 212 3.74 -13.19 -0.83
CA GLY A 212 4.46 -13.65 0.35
C GLY A 212 5.34 -12.55 0.97
N LEU A 213 6.06 -11.80 0.14
CA LEU A 213 6.92 -10.70 0.57
C LEU A 213 6.11 -9.57 1.23
N THR A 214 5.01 -9.16 0.60
CA THR A 214 4.09 -8.13 1.12
C THR A 214 3.54 -8.54 2.48
N LEU A 215 3.03 -9.76 2.59
CA LEU A 215 2.45 -10.29 3.82
C LEU A 215 3.50 -10.39 4.94
N PHE A 216 4.71 -10.81 4.60
CA PHE A 216 5.83 -10.85 5.54
C PHE A 216 6.16 -9.45 6.05
N MET A 217 6.27 -8.46 5.17
CA MET A 217 6.50 -7.06 5.55
C MET A 217 5.37 -6.52 6.44
N ASP A 218 4.12 -6.78 6.11
CA ASP A 218 2.98 -6.35 6.92
C ASP A 218 2.93 -7.02 8.29
N PHE A 219 3.39 -8.26 8.40
CA PHE A 219 3.56 -8.93 9.68
C PHE A 219 4.71 -8.34 10.51
N MET A 220 5.82 -7.94 9.89
CA MET A 220 6.97 -7.34 10.56
C MET A 220 6.67 -5.96 11.16
N TYR A 221 5.87 -5.13 10.47
CA TYR A 221 5.60 -3.76 10.89
C TYR A 221 5.14 -3.61 12.35
N PRO A 222 4.08 -4.31 12.84
CA PRO A 222 3.61 -4.15 14.21
C PRO A 222 4.68 -4.56 15.22
N ILE A 223 5.46 -5.60 14.94
CA ILE A 223 6.53 -6.08 15.82
C ILE A 223 7.59 -4.98 16.00
N ILE A 224 8.04 -4.39 14.89
CA ILE A 224 9.02 -3.30 14.89
C ILE A 224 8.46 -2.06 15.59
N TYR A 225 7.22 -1.68 15.25
CA TYR A 225 6.54 -0.53 15.85
C TYR A 225 6.45 -0.66 17.38
N TYR A 226 6.02 -1.81 17.89
CA TYR A 226 5.90 -2.02 19.35
C TYR A 226 7.26 -2.10 20.04
N SER A 227 8.28 -2.67 19.39
CA SER A 227 9.65 -2.68 19.90
C SER A 227 10.18 -1.27 20.11
N ILE A 228 10.10 -0.41 19.09
CA ILE A 228 10.58 0.99 19.16
C ILE A 228 9.73 1.79 20.16
N ARG A 229 8.41 1.61 20.16
CA ARG A 229 7.52 2.26 21.15
C ARG A 229 7.89 1.90 22.60
N ARG A 230 8.29 0.66 22.85
CA ARG A 230 8.75 0.21 24.18
C ARG A 230 10.05 0.89 24.56
N GLN A 231 10.98 1.04 23.61
CA GLN A 231 12.24 1.76 23.83
C GLN A 231 12.01 3.25 24.14
N GLU A 232 11.12 3.91 23.39
CA GLU A 232 10.74 5.31 23.64
C GLU A 232 10.17 5.52 25.04
N LYS A 233 9.25 4.64 25.47
CA LYS A 233 8.69 4.67 26.83
C LYS A 233 9.75 4.47 27.91
N ALA A 234 10.66 3.51 27.72
CA ALA A 234 11.73 3.25 28.68
C ALA A 234 12.68 4.45 28.82
N LYS A 235 13.05 5.09 27.71
CA LYS A 235 13.85 6.33 27.70
C LYS A 235 13.15 7.47 28.42
N ALA A 236 11.84 7.65 28.20
CA ALA A 236 11.06 8.69 28.87
C ALA A 236 11.01 8.48 30.40
N VAL A 237 10.80 7.24 30.87
CA VAL A 237 10.83 6.92 32.30
C VAL A 237 12.21 7.17 32.91
N ALA A 238 13.29 6.78 32.22
CA ALA A 238 14.65 7.02 32.68
C ALA A 238 14.97 8.53 32.77
N ALA A 239 14.52 9.34 31.80
CA ALA A 239 14.69 10.79 31.82
C ALA A 239 13.93 11.43 32.99
N ALA A 240 12.68 11.02 33.24
CA ALA A 240 11.87 11.53 34.36
C ALA A 240 12.44 11.18 35.74
N LYS A 241 13.19 10.08 35.86
CA LYS A 241 13.92 9.73 37.10
C LYS A 241 15.17 10.58 37.31
N LYS A 242 15.80 11.09 36.25
CA LYS A 242 16.99 11.95 36.35
C LYS A 242 16.66 13.41 36.66
N SER A 243 15.43 13.83 36.39
CA SER A 243 14.94 15.20 36.65
C SER A 243 14.28 15.37 38.03
N LYS A 244 14.22 14.31 38.83
CA LYS A 244 13.76 14.31 40.23
C LYS A 244 14.96 14.14 41.14
#